data_AF-A0AAU4V0E8-F1
#
_entry.id   AF-A0AAU4V0E8-F1
#
_cell.length_a   1.000
_cell.length_b   1.000
_cell.length_c   1.000
_cell.angle_alpha   90.00
_cell.angle_beta   90.00
_cell.angle_gamma   90.00
#
_symmetry.space_group_name_H-M   'P 1'
#
loop_
_entity.id
_entity.type
_entity.pdbx_description
1 polymer ?
#
loop_
_entity_poly.entity_id
_entity_poly.type
_entity_poly.pdbx_seq_one_letter_code
_entity_poly.pdbx_strand_id
1 'polypeptide(L)'
;MTKTTAAPFDWRPFLLRWSGEWADSLPDDAGRSEEDEAARRDRWLGFPPASEERIAAMEERLGRRMPPSYREFLEVSDGWRHAGGFVWLLAGTTDVRRHDNESGLADMFEEYLDDDAGPEERRDADIWRRGLQLDVESDITHVLLDPEDVDEDGEWAVYTWASWRAEAPERHANFAEFMRAMYREFHSLHARPVDGEPEFANDTTRELDALMEQARLEALRGEWERAGRHLDEAKQYGRPRAGGLGDQIRRLLGQTYMVYFEDVVTDPRYAPELLPALVAEHAAHSHWDDSTLKYHLRGAGEDVVSSAYAMLEQVRGGTYRYTTAGPFGEAVERARELARWGDTDGAWRTLLDALPGWQPLGPDHLAPLGWVADPLLGTLLTPERGRELLATPRGGQAGGAPDPAAGLDPDGLAWLADLEPDANLASYRFVLVEDVEPQDLPGRLADGDGAALHVPMTSAEVRRRLLGGQREFSSYDDKALMAVGRAGPRWSFAFDGDAAHFHTQRFVSPAAAAAAGTRAVVVWSGLRNRHGAPFFHLSVAQDGAEQYAFTYEDGEIRRTGEIPGALDPDRFFGSRAEATGAERSLLEAVTAEFGVRLPRHALLNGRLHTFTTRSWRRPPRDGEVYTVITLS
;
A
#
# COMPACT_ATOMS: atom_id res chain seq x y z
N MET A 1 41.21 -2.94 10.61
CA MET A 1 41.08 -2.88 9.13
C MET A 1 41.15 -4.30 8.62
N THR A 2 40.00 -4.98 8.61
CA THR A 2 39.83 -6.28 7.99
C THR A 2 39.48 -6.02 6.52
N LYS A 3 40.44 -6.27 5.63
CA LYS A 3 40.17 -6.41 4.19
C LYS A 3 39.20 -7.57 4.03
N THR A 4 37.94 -7.28 3.74
CA THR A 4 37.00 -8.27 3.24
C THR A 4 37.37 -8.48 1.77
N THR A 5 38.35 -9.34 1.48
CA THR A 5 38.55 -9.84 0.12
C THR A 5 37.27 -10.54 -0.30
N ALA A 6 36.47 -9.90 -1.16
CA ALA A 6 35.41 -10.54 -1.89
C ALA A 6 35.98 -11.79 -2.59
N ALA A 7 35.26 -12.91 -2.56
CA ALA A 7 35.69 -14.10 -3.27
C ALA A 7 35.80 -13.79 -4.77
N PRO A 8 36.86 -14.23 -5.47
CA PRO A 8 37.04 -13.95 -6.89
C PRO A 8 35.89 -14.56 -7.71
N PHE A 9 35.42 -13.82 -8.72
CA PHE A 9 34.34 -14.28 -9.60
C PHE A 9 34.86 -15.36 -10.54
N ASP A 10 34.24 -16.53 -10.56
CA ASP A 10 34.69 -17.64 -11.38
C ASP A 10 34.14 -17.52 -12.82
N TRP A 11 34.88 -16.80 -13.66
CA TRP A 11 34.51 -16.51 -15.05
C TRP A 11 34.27 -17.76 -15.90
N ARG A 12 35.13 -18.79 -15.78
CA ARG A 12 35.09 -19.91 -16.72
C ARG A 12 33.81 -20.75 -16.61
N PRO A 13 33.36 -21.22 -15.43
CA PRO A 13 32.08 -21.91 -15.29
C PRO A 13 30.89 -21.04 -15.68
N PHE A 14 30.91 -19.75 -15.34
CA PHE A 14 29.84 -18.81 -15.70
C PHE A 14 29.68 -18.70 -17.23
N LEU A 15 30.78 -18.45 -17.95
CA LEU A 15 30.76 -18.31 -19.41
C LEU A 15 30.44 -19.64 -20.12
N LEU A 16 30.91 -20.78 -19.60
CA LEU A 16 30.56 -22.09 -20.13
C LEU A 16 29.07 -22.39 -19.98
N ARG A 17 28.49 -22.06 -18.82
CA ARG A 17 27.05 -22.21 -18.57
C ARG A 17 26.24 -21.35 -19.53
N TRP A 18 26.56 -20.05 -19.63
CA TRP A 18 25.87 -19.15 -20.55
C TRP A 18 25.99 -19.63 -22.01
N SER A 19 27.18 -20.02 -22.47
CA SER A 19 27.37 -20.54 -23.84
C SER A 19 26.52 -21.78 -24.13
N GLY A 20 26.42 -22.69 -23.15
CA GLY A 20 25.58 -23.88 -23.27
C GLY A 20 24.10 -23.54 -23.37
N GLU A 21 23.60 -22.68 -22.49
CA GLU A 21 22.20 -22.28 -22.45
C GLU A 21 21.78 -21.48 -23.70
N TRP A 22 22.66 -20.62 -24.22
CA TRP A 22 22.44 -19.91 -25.48
C TRP A 22 22.41 -20.88 -26.66
N ALA A 23 23.32 -21.86 -26.71
CA ALA A 23 23.34 -22.85 -27.78
C ALA A 23 22.06 -23.72 -27.83
N ASP A 24 21.42 -23.90 -26.68
CA ASP A 24 20.16 -24.65 -26.52
C ASP A 24 18.91 -23.79 -26.74
N SER A 25 19.02 -22.45 -26.71
CA SER A 25 17.87 -21.53 -26.82
C SER A 25 17.40 -21.30 -28.26
N LEU A 26 18.24 -21.60 -29.26
CA LEU A 26 18.01 -21.15 -30.63
C LEU A 26 17.32 -22.24 -31.50
N PRO A 27 16.18 -21.93 -32.17
CA PRO A 27 15.48 -22.88 -33.04
C PRO A 27 16.28 -23.20 -34.31
N ASP A 28 16.21 -24.43 -34.80
CA ASP A 28 17.12 -24.98 -35.84
C ASP A 28 17.13 -24.26 -37.21
N ASP A 29 16.18 -23.37 -37.52
CA ASP A 29 16.07 -22.69 -38.82
C ASP A 29 16.26 -21.16 -38.80
N ALA A 30 16.67 -20.58 -37.67
CA ALA A 30 16.94 -19.15 -37.60
C ALA A 30 18.03 -18.77 -38.62
N GLY A 31 17.77 -17.77 -39.47
CA GLY A 31 18.70 -17.28 -40.50
C GLY A 31 19.96 -16.63 -39.90
N ARG A 32 20.84 -17.45 -39.35
CA ARG A 32 22.02 -17.08 -38.57
C ARG A 32 23.22 -16.74 -39.46
N SER A 33 24.12 -15.94 -38.89
CA SER A 33 25.46 -15.79 -39.44
C SER A 33 26.23 -17.11 -39.36
N GLU A 34 27.25 -17.30 -40.22
CA GLU A 34 28.13 -18.47 -40.15
C GLU A 34 28.88 -18.56 -38.80
N GLU A 35 29.14 -17.41 -38.18
CA GLU A 35 29.84 -17.31 -36.90
C GLU A 35 28.98 -17.80 -35.73
N ASP A 36 27.70 -17.45 -35.70
CA ASP A 36 26.75 -17.94 -34.70
C ASP A 36 26.56 -19.46 -34.78
N GLU A 37 26.52 -19.99 -36.01
CA GLU A 37 26.40 -21.44 -36.23
C GLU A 37 27.68 -22.19 -35.80
N ALA A 38 28.86 -21.56 -35.93
CA ALA A 38 30.10 -22.11 -35.38
C ALA A 38 30.10 -22.06 -33.85
N ALA A 39 29.75 -20.93 -33.25
CA ALA A 39 29.67 -20.77 -31.79
C ALA A 39 28.66 -21.74 -31.15
N ARG A 40 27.51 -21.97 -31.80
CA ARG A 40 26.51 -22.95 -31.36
C ARG A 40 27.06 -24.37 -31.38
N ARG A 41 27.72 -24.78 -32.47
CA ARG A 41 28.33 -26.12 -32.61
C ARG A 41 29.44 -26.35 -31.58
N ASP A 42 30.27 -25.34 -31.34
CA ASP A 42 31.37 -25.41 -30.38
C ASP A 42 30.90 -25.19 -28.93
N ARG A 43 29.63 -24.80 -28.73
CA ARG A 43 29.00 -24.43 -27.45
C ARG A 43 29.85 -23.42 -26.67
N TRP A 44 30.37 -22.42 -27.38
CA TRP A 44 31.25 -21.39 -26.84
C TRP A 44 31.01 -20.06 -27.54
N LEU A 45 30.51 -19.07 -26.80
CA LEU A 45 30.28 -17.70 -27.29
C LEU A 45 31.55 -16.86 -27.30
N GLY A 46 32.49 -17.19 -26.42
CA GLY A 46 33.73 -16.45 -26.24
C GLY A 46 34.72 -16.62 -27.38
N PHE A 47 35.88 -16.00 -27.19
CA PHE A 47 37.04 -16.08 -28.06
C PHE A 47 38.19 -16.79 -27.33
N PRO A 48 39.27 -17.18 -28.02
CA PRO A 48 40.46 -17.67 -27.34
C PRO A 48 40.94 -16.68 -26.27
N PRO A 49 41.44 -17.15 -25.12
CA PRO A 49 41.88 -16.27 -24.04
C PRO A 49 43.00 -15.32 -24.48
N ALA A 50 42.99 -14.09 -23.96
CA ALA A 50 44.06 -13.13 -24.15
C ALA A 50 45.28 -13.55 -23.33
N SER A 51 46.47 -13.48 -23.94
CA SER A 51 47.71 -13.64 -23.18
C SER A 51 48.02 -12.38 -22.40
N GLU A 52 48.77 -12.52 -21.31
CA GLU A 52 49.26 -11.41 -20.47
C GLU A 52 49.91 -10.30 -21.32
N GLU A 53 50.67 -10.66 -22.36
CA GLU A 53 51.31 -9.70 -23.26
C GLU A 53 50.31 -8.89 -24.07
N ARG A 54 49.20 -9.48 -24.52
CA ARG A 54 48.15 -8.76 -25.24
C ARG A 54 47.40 -7.80 -24.33
N ILE A 55 47.08 -8.25 -23.12
CA ILE A 55 46.42 -7.42 -22.11
C ILE A 55 47.32 -6.23 -21.76
N ALA A 56 48.61 -6.46 -21.49
CA ALA A 56 49.57 -5.41 -21.20
C ALA A 56 49.72 -4.42 -22.38
N ALA A 57 49.75 -4.91 -23.62
CA ALA A 57 49.82 -4.05 -24.81
C ALA A 57 48.55 -3.20 -24.98
N MET A 58 47.37 -3.74 -24.68
CA MET A 58 46.12 -3.00 -24.65
C MET A 58 46.14 -1.91 -23.57
N GLU A 59 46.57 -2.23 -22.35
CA GLU A 59 46.70 -1.27 -21.24
C GLU A 59 47.68 -0.14 -21.58
N GLU A 60 48.81 -0.46 -22.20
CA GLU A 60 49.77 0.53 -22.70
C GLU A 60 49.15 1.43 -23.77
N ARG A 61 48.42 0.84 -24.74
CA ARG A 61 47.71 1.57 -25.81
C ARG A 61 46.66 2.53 -25.25
N LEU A 62 45.92 2.13 -24.22
CA LEU A 62 44.87 2.94 -23.60
C LEU A 62 45.43 3.91 -22.55
N GLY A 63 46.64 3.66 -22.05
CA GLY A 63 47.35 4.45 -21.05
C GLY A 63 46.88 4.23 -19.61
N ARG A 64 46.17 3.13 -19.34
CA ARG A 64 45.62 2.78 -18.01
C ARG A 64 45.63 1.27 -17.81
N ARG A 65 45.83 0.84 -16.57
CA ARG A 65 45.64 -0.56 -16.17
C ARG A 65 44.13 -0.84 -16.06
N MET A 66 43.67 -1.95 -16.62
CA MET A 66 42.26 -2.31 -16.62
C MET A 66 41.78 -2.76 -15.23
N PRO A 67 40.47 -2.62 -14.93
CA PRO A 67 39.89 -3.11 -13.68
C PRO A 67 40.06 -4.64 -13.58
N PRO A 68 40.29 -5.19 -12.36
CA PRO A 68 40.61 -6.60 -12.18
C PRO A 68 39.61 -7.55 -12.83
N SER A 69 38.30 -7.32 -12.67
CA SER A 69 37.27 -8.21 -13.22
C SER A 69 37.25 -8.26 -14.75
N TYR A 70 37.49 -7.15 -15.45
CA TYR A 70 37.59 -7.13 -16.91
C TYR A 70 38.88 -7.81 -17.39
N ARG A 71 39.97 -7.66 -16.64
CA ARG A 71 41.23 -8.32 -16.93
C ARG A 71 41.12 -9.84 -16.80
N GLU A 72 40.57 -10.32 -15.69
CA GLU A 72 40.34 -11.75 -15.44
C GLU A 72 39.39 -12.35 -16.48
N PHE A 73 38.39 -11.59 -16.93
CA PHE A 73 37.53 -11.99 -18.05
C PHE A 73 38.32 -12.18 -19.35
N LEU A 74 39.20 -11.24 -19.71
CA LEU A 74 40.04 -11.33 -20.92
C LEU A 74 40.99 -12.53 -20.89
N GLU A 75 41.48 -12.92 -19.71
CA GLU A 75 42.28 -14.13 -19.51
C GLU A 75 41.50 -15.43 -19.79
N VAL A 76 40.16 -15.37 -19.80
CA VAL A 76 39.28 -16.50 -20.16
C VAL A 76 38.76 -16.35 -21.60
N SER A 77 38.42 -15.13 -22.03
CA SER A 77 37.84 -14.83 -23.34
C SER A 77 38.23 -13.43 -23.83
N ASP A 78 38.97 -13.34 -24.93
CA ASP A 78 39.41 -12.08 -25.55
C ASP A 78 38.28 -11.41 -26.36
N GLY A 79 37.19 -11.03 -25.69
CA GLY A 79 35.94 -10.55 -26.27
C GLY A 79 34.78 -11.52 -26.01
N TRP A 80 33.53 -11.13 -26.32
CA TRP A 80 32.35 -11.98 -26.10
C TRP A 80 31.23 -11.70 -27.08
N ARG A 81 30.55 -12.75 -27.55
CA ARG A 81 29.37 -12.63 -28.41
C ARG A 81 28.08 -12.64 -27.60
N HIS A 82 27.08 -11.88 -28.06
CA HIS A 82 25.74 -11.85 -27.48
C HIS A 82 25.75 -11.56 -25.97
N ALA A 83 26.37 -10.44 -25.57
CA ALA A 83 26.28 -9.92 -24.21
C ALA A 83 24.87 -9.34 -24.00
N GLY A 84 23.96 -10.16 -23.49
CA GLY A 84 22.55 -9.80 -23.33
C GLY A 84 21.78 -10.02 -24.62
N GLY A 85 20.85 -9.12 -24.94
CA GLY A 85 20.08 -9.17 -26.19
C GLY A 85 20.55 -8.20 -27.27
N PHE A 86 21.26 -7.14 -26.88
CA PHE A 86 21.46 -5.96 -27.73
C PHE A 86 22.93 -5.64 -28.02
N VAL A 87 23.88 -6.31 -27.37
CA VAL A 87 25.31 -6.21 -27.67
C VAL A 87 25.76 -7.52 -28.33
N TRP A 88 25.85 -7.52 -29.65
CA TRP A 88 26.22 -8.70 -30.45
C TRP A 88 27.70 -9.03 -30.30
N LEU A 89 28.57 -8.02 -30.15
CA LEU A 89 30.00 -8.20 -29.91
C LEU A 89 30.52 -7.21 -28.86
N LEU A 90 31.01 -7.76 -27.76
CA LEU A 90 31.70 -7.06 -26.69
C LEU A 90 33.22 -7.14 -26.91
N ALA A 91 33.88 -6.00 -26.70
CA ALA A 91 35.29 -5.80 -27.03
C ALA A 91 36.23 -6.77 -26.32
N GLY A 92 37.19 -7.29 -27.08
CA GLY A 92 38.42 -7.87 -26.57
C GLY A 92 39.55 -6.84 -26.48
N THR A 93 40.78 -7.33 -26.32
CA THR A 93 41.99 -6.52 -26.20
C THR A 93 42.29 -5.63 -27.41
N THR A 94 41.81 -6.02 -28.59
CA THR A 94 42.04 -5.29 -29.85
C THR A 94 41.05 -4.15 -30.04
N ASP A 95 39.77 -4.39 -29.71
CA ASP A 95 38.67 -3.52 -30.13
C ASP A 95 38.29 -2.45 -29.10
N VAL A 96 38.65 -2.67 -27.82
CA VAL A 96 38.39 -1.67 -26.77
C VAL A 96 39.10 -0.36 -27.10
N ARG A 97 38.36 0.74 -27.00
CA ARG A 97 38.83 2.08 -27.38
C ARG A 97 38.26 3.14 -26.46
N ARG A 98 38.82 4.34 -26.51
CA ARG A 98 38.20 5.51 -25.88
C ARG A 98 36.95 5.87 -26.68
N HIS A 99 35.87 6.23 -26.00
CA HIS A 99 34.69 6.75 -26.70
C HIS A 99 35.07 8.04 -27.44
N ASP A 100 34.69 8.13 -28.71
CA ASP A 100 35.07 9.20 -29.63
C ASP A 100 33.95 10.23 -29.87
N ASN A 101 32.77 10.01 -29.27
CA ASN A 101 31.60 10.85 -29.41
C ASN A 101 31.10 10.99 -30.87
N GLU A 102 31.32 9.98 -31.72
CA GLU A 102 30.76 10.00 -33.08
C GLU A 102 29.22 10.10 -33.10
N SER A 103 28.55 9.59 -32.07
CA SER A 103 27.09 9.66 -31.90
C SER A 103 26.57 11.02 -31.40
N GLY A 104 27.45 11.93 -30.97
CA GLY A 104 27.09 13.22 -30.38
C GLY A 104 26.46 13.12 -28.99
N LEU A 105 26.48 11.94 -28.34
CA LEU A 105 25.86 11.72 -27.04
C LEU A 105 26.51 12.53 -25.92
N ALA A 106 27.83 12.74 -25.96
CA ALA A 106 28.50 13.59 -24.99
C ALA A 106 27.99 15.03 -25.06
N ASP A 107 27.80 15.57 -26.28
CA ASP A 107 27.30 16.94 -26.45
C ASP A 107 25.84 17.04 -25.99
N MET A 108 25.03 16.01 -26.28
CA MET A 108 23.63 15.94 -25.88
C MET A 108 23.47 15.91 -24.35
N PHE A 109 24.19 15.03 -23.65
CA PHE A 109 24.11 14.94 -22.19
C PHE A 109 24.69 16.19 -21.49
N GLU A 110 25.73 16.81 -22.06
CA GLU A 110 26.26 18.08 -21.57
C GLU A 110 25.26 19.24 -21.70
N GLU A 111 24.45 19.28 -22.77
CA GLU A 111 23.41 20.32 -22.97
C GLU A 111 22.29 20.23 -21.92
N TYR A 112 22.02 19.03 -21.40
CA TYR A 112 21.00 18.81 -20.36
C TYR A 112 21.49 19.11 -18.94
N LEU A 113 22.77 19.38 -18.73
CA LEU A 113 23.28 19.80 -17.42
C LEU A 113 22.94 21.26 -17.14
N ASP A 114 22.24 21.51 -16.02
CA ASP A 114 22.05 22.85 -15.48
C ASP A 114 23.14 23.21 -14.44
N ASP A 115 23.17 24.48 -14.03
CA ASP A 115 24.14 24.98 -13.05
C ASP A 115 23.98 24.30 -11.66
N ASP A 116 22.79 23.77 -11.36
CA ASP A 116 22.42 23.15 -10.09
C ASP A 116 22.58 21.61 -10.11
N ALA A 117 23.05 21.03 -11.23
CA ALA A 117 23.13 19.58 -11.43
C ALA A 117 23.91 18.86 -10.34
N GLY A 118 23.36 17.74 -9.89
CA GLY A 118 23.92 16.90 -8.84
C GLY A 118 25.20 16.16 -9.28
N PRO A 119 25.95 15.58 -8.34
CA PRO A 119 27.14 14.78 -8.65
C PRO A 119 26.85 13.55 -9.52
N GLU A 120 25.64 13.00 -9.46
CA GLU A 120 25.21 11.86 -10.28
C GLU A 120 24.95 12.27 -11.73
N GLU A 121 24.14 13.32 -11.94
CA GLU A 121 23.84 13.86 -13.29
C GLU A 121 25.12 14.29 -14.03
N ARG A 122 26.05 14.94 -13.33
CA ARG A 122 27.36 15.31 -13.91
C ARG A 122 28.17 14.07 -14.31
N ARG A 123 28.11 13.00 -13.52
CA ARG A 123 28.80 11.75 -13.83
C ARG A 123 28.20 11.07 -15.08
N ASP A 124 26.88 11.09 -15.20
CA ASP A 124 26.14 10.53 -16.34
C ASP A 124 26.43 11.27 -17.65
N ALA A 125 26.84 12.54 -17.59
CA ALA A 125 27.34 13.29 -18.74
C ALA A 125 28.84 13.05 -18.99
N ASP A 126 29.66 13.13 -17.95
CA ASP A 126 31.13 13.01 -18.04
C ASP A 126 31.57 11.66 -18.63
N ILE A 127 30.84 10.58 -18.36
CA ILE A 127 31.14 9.24 -18.88
C ILE A 127 31.29 9.21 -20.40
N TRP A 128 30.53 10.03 -21.13
CA TRP A 128 30.62 10.09 -22.58
C TRP A 128 31.90 10.77 -23.10
N ARG A 129 32.64 11.52 -22.28
CA ARG A 129 33.93 12.11 -22.68
C ARG A 129 35.12 11.25 -22.30
N ARG A 130 35.03 10.54 -21.17
CA ARG A 130 36.17 9.82 -20.57
C ARG A 130 36.06 8.30 -20.63
N GLY A 131 34.88 7.77 -20.93
CA GLY A 131 34.60 6.33 -20.92
C GLY A 131 35.40 5.54 -21.96
N LEU A 132 35.71 4.30 -21.62
CA LEU A 132 36.21 3.31 -22.58
C LEU A 132 35.04 2.50 -23.13
N GLN A 133 34.89 2.50 -24.45
CA GLN A 133 33.82 1.82 -25.15
C GLN A 133 34.10 0.33 -25.34
N LEU A 134 33.13 -0.49 -24.97
CA LEU A 134 33.17 -1.96 -25.04
C LEU A 134 32.19 -2.54 -26.05
N ASP A 135 31.13 -1.83 -26.44
CA ASP A 135 30.24 -2.25 -27.53
C ASP A 135 30.96 -2.10 -28.88
N VAL A 136 31.31 -3.23 -29.51
CA VAL A 136 31.89 -3.26 -30.86
C VAL A 136 30.79 -3.31 -31.89
N GLU A 137 29.82 -4.19 -31.66
CA GLU A 137 28.63 -4.33 -32.49
C GLU A 137 27.41 -4.45 -31.55
N SER A 138 26.46 -3.52 -31.69
CA SER A 138 25.26 -3.46 -30.86
C SER A 138 24.09 -2.87 -31.62
N ASP A 139 22.88 -3.17 -31.15
CA ASP A 139 21.67 -2.49 -31.59
C ASP A 139 21.55 -1.17 -30.83
N ILE A 140 22.31 -0.13 -31.22
CA ILE A 140 22.19 1.23 -30.63
C ILE A 140 22.26 1.23 -29.08
N THR A 141 23.08 0.32 -28.53
CA THR A 141 23.36 0.17 -27.10
C THR A 141 24.83 0.43 -26.85
N HIS A 142 25.13 1.40 -25.99
CA HIS A 142 26.49 1.77 -25.62
C HIS A 142 26.86 1.16 -24.27
N VAL A 143 28.10 0.66 -24.16
CA VAL A 143 28.68 0.07 -22.96
C VAL A 143 30.02 0.76 -22.70
N LEU A 144 30.09 1.52 -21.62
CA LEU A 144 31.24 2.35 -21.28
C LEU A 144 31.82 1.96 -19.91
N LEU A 145 33.13 1.75 -19.83
CA LEU A 145 33.87 1.64 -18.57
C LEU A 145 34.35 3.02 -18.12
N ASP A 146 34.08 3.41 -16.87
CA ASP A 146 34.50 4.70 -16.33
C ASP A 146 35.84 4.61 -15.56
N PRO A 147 36.94 5.17 -16.10
CA PRO A 147 38.23 5.18 -15.41
C PRO A 147 38.32 6.07 -14.16
N GLU A 148 37.30 6.89 -13.88
CA GLU A 148 37.28 7.81 -12.73
C GLU A 148 36.19 7.45 -11.69
N ASP A 149 35.29 6.53 -12.02
CA ASP A 149 34.35 5.93 -11.06
C ASP A 149 34.88 4.57 -10.58
N VAL A 150 35.85 4.66 -9.67
CA VAL A 150 36.64 3.51 -9.18
C VAL A 150 36.30 3.22 -7.72
N ASP A 151 36.05 1.96 -7.40
CA ASP A 151 35.78 1.53 -6.03
C ASP A 151 37.06 1.23 -5.22
N GLU A 152 36.91 0.76 -3.98
CA GLU A 152 38.02 0.47 -3.06
C GLU A 152 38.90 -0.71 -3.53
N ASP A 153 38.37 -1.59 -4.39
CA ASP A 153 39.05 -2.77 -4.92
C ASP A 153 39.75 -2.47 -6.26
N GLY A 154 39.59 -1.25 -6.79
CA GLY A 154 40.14 -0.83 -8.07
C GLY A 154 39.28 -1.25 -9.26
N GLU A 155 38.05 -1.71 -9.01
CA GLU A 155 37.05 -1.96 -10.05
C GLU A 155 36.48 -0.64 -10.57
N TRP A 156 36.14 -0.63 -11.85
CA TRP A 156 35.58 0.54 -12.52
C TRP A 156 34.11 0.28 -12.81
N ALA A 157 33.26 1.28 -12.60
CA ALA A 157 31.86 1.18 -12.96
C ALA A 157 31.69 0.99 -14.47
N VAL A 158 30.68 0.21 -14.85
CA VAL A 158 30.23 0.05 -16.23
C VAL A 158 28.90 0.77 -16.41
N TYR A 159 28.77 1.55 -17.45
CA TYR A 159 27.55 2.25 -17.82
C TYR A 159 26.96 1.65 -19.08
N THR A 160 25.65 1.41 -19.07
CA THR A 160 24.90 1.01 -20.27
C THR A 160 23.87 2.06 -20.63
N TRP A 161 23.74 2.36 -21.91
CA TRP A 161 22.72 3.28 -22.40
C TRP A 161 22.17 2.81 -23.74
N ALA A 162 20.85 2.83 -23.88
CA ALA A 162 20.19 2.50 -25.13
C ALA A 162 19.16 3.59 -25.48
N SER A 163 19.14 3.98 -26.76
CA SER A 163 18.35 5.13 -27.22
C SER A 163 16.84 5.03 -26.96
N TRP A 164 16.29 3.81 -26.93
CA TRP A 164 14.87 3.57 -26.71
C TRP A 164 14.46 3.50 -25.23
N ARG A 165 15.41 3.44 -24.28
CA ARG A 165 15.08 3.44 -22.85
C ARG A 165 14.59 4.82 -22.39
N ALA A 166 14.96 5.89 -23.10
CA ALA A 166 14.62 7.28 -22.76
C ALA A 166 14.96 7.66 -21.31
N GLU A 167 16.02 7.05 -20.77
CA GLU A 167 16.50 7.19 -19.39
C GLU A 167 18.00 7.53 -19.40
N ALA A 168 18.52 7.96 -18.24
CA ALA A 168 19.95 8.16 -18.02
C ALA A 168 20.73 6.83 -18.13
N PRO A 169 22.06 6.87 -18.36
CA PRO A 169 22.88 5.68 -18.40
C PRO A 169 22.76 4.85 -17.12
N GLU A 170 22.48 3.55 -17.25
CA GLU A 170 22.39 2.63 -16.12
C GLU A 170 23.80 2.26 -15.62
N ARG A 171 24.07 2.52 -14.34
CA ARG A 171 25.36 2.22 -13.70
C ARG A 171 25.39 0.84 -13.07
N HIS A 172 26.36 0.03 -13.46
CA HIS A 172 26.76 -1.21 -12.79
C HIS A 172 28.04 -0.99 -11.98
N ALA A 173 28.15 -1.63 -10.82
CA ALA A 173 29.27 -1.41 -9.90
C ALA A 173 30.64 -1.79 -10.50
N ASN A 174 30.69 -2.84 -11.32
CA ASN A 174 31.89 -3.34 -11.98
C ASN A 174 31.56 -4.21 -13.20
N PHE A 175 32.58 -4.66 -13.94
CA PHE A 175 32.39 -5.48 -15.14
C PHE A 175 31.76 -6.84 -14.86
N ALA A 176 32.02 -7.46 -13.70
CA ALA A 176 31.36 -8.71 -13.31
C ALA A 176 29.86 -8.54 -13.06
N GLU A 177 29.43 -7.44 -12.43
CA GLU A 177 28.00 -7.12 -12.25
C GLU A 177 27.32 -6.80 -13.58
N PHE A 178 28.00 -6.09 -14.48
CA PHE A 178 27.52 -5.88 -15.85
C PHE A 178 27.29 -7.22 -16.57
N MET A 179 28.25 -8.14 -16.53
CA MET A 179 28.08 -9.45 -17.17
C MET A 179 26.97 -10.30 -16.53
N ARG A 180 26.75 -10.20 -15.22
CA ARG A 180 25.58 -10.79 -14.56
C ARG A 180 24.26 -10.16 -15.02
N ALA A 181 24.22 -8.85 -15.20
CA ALA A 181 23.05 -8.13 -15.70
C ALA A 181 22.73 -8.54 -17.15
N MET A 182 23.73 -8.64 -18.01
CA MET A 182 23.56 -9.12 -19.39
C MET A 182 23.09 -10.58 -19.44
N TYR A 183 23.57 -11.42 -18.54
CA TYR A 183 23.08 -12.81 -18.41
C TYR A 183 21.61 -12.88 -17.96
N ARG A 184 21.19 -11.99 -17.05
CA ARG A 184 19.77 -11.84 -16.66
C ARG A 184 18.92 -11.32 -17.83
N GLU A 185 19.42 -10.33 -18.56
CA GLU A 185 18.74 -9.79 -19.74
C GLU A 185 18.49 -10.89 -20.77
N PHE A 186 19.53 -11.68 -21.11
CA PHE A 186 19.41 -12.86 -21.97
C PHE A 186 18.24 -13.77 -21.54
N HIS A 187 18.16 -14.12 -20.25
CA HIS A 187 17.06 -14.95 -19.75
C HIS A 187 15.70 -14.25 -19.86
N SER A 188 15.61 -12.97 -19.48
CA SER A 188 14.36 -12.21 -19.48
C SER A 188 13.76 -12.07 -20.87
N LEU A 189 14.60 -11.89 -21.90
CA LEU A 189 14.17 -11.76 -23.29
C LEU A 189 13.65 -13.08 -23.87
N HIS A 190 14.14 -14.21 -23.36
CA HIS A 190 13.69 -15.55 -23.77
C HIS A 190 12.58 -16.11 -22.87
N ALA A 191 12.27 -15.47 -21.75
CA ALA A 191 11.30 -15.99 -20.78
C ALA A 191 9.85 -16.05 -21.32
N ARG A 192 9.53 -15.24 -22.33
CA ARG A 192 8.23 -15.22 -23.01
C ARG A 192 8.38 -15.68 -24.46
N PRO A 193 8.30 -17.00 -24.72
CA PRO A 193 8.31 -17.50 -26.09
C PRO A 193 7.15 -16.91 -26.89
N VAL A 194 7.37 -16.69 -28.19
CA VAL A 194 6.29 -16.35 -29.12
C VAL A 194 5.25 -17.47 -29.13
N ASP A 195 3.97 -17.15 -29.29
CA ASP A 195 2.88 -18.12 -29.29
C ASP A 195 3.20 -19.35 -30.16
N GLY A 196 3.30 -20.52 -29.54
CA GLY A 196 3.60 -21.80 -30.20
C GLY A 196 5.04 -22.30 -30.06
N GLU A 197 5.97 -21.49 -29.56
CA GLU A 197 7.34 -21.90 -29.23
C GLU A 197 7.39 -22.62 -27.85
N PRO A 198 8.32 -23.57 -27.64
CA PRO A 198 8.47 -24.25 -26.37
C PRO A 198 8.96 -23.29 -25.27
N GLU A 199 8.64 -23.60 -24.02
CA GLU A 199 9.15 -22.86 -22.87
C GLU A 199 10.69 -22.86 -22.87
N PHE A 200 11.28 -21.69 -22.67
CA PHE A 200 12.72 -21.56 -22.46
C PHE A 200 13.10 -22.21 -21.12
N ALA A 201 13.52 -23.47 -21.19
CA ALA A 201 13.81 -24.32 -20.04
C ALA A 201 15.26 -24.80 -20.06
N ASN A 202 16.08 -24.27 -19.17
CA ASN A 202 17.49 -24.62 -19.00
C ASN A 202 17.82 -24.87 -17.51
N ASP A 203 19.09 -25.04 -17.17
CA ASP A 203 19.49 -25.31 -15.78
C ASP A 203 19.20 -24.10 -14.87
N THR A 204 19.43 -22.88 -15.35
CA THR A 204 19.11 -21.63 -14.63
C THR A 204 17.63 -21.46 -14.38
N THR A 205 16.79 -21.68 -15.38
CA THR A 205 15.34 -21.55 -15.19
C THR A 205 14.81 -22.60 -14.22
N ARG A 206 15.34 -23.83 -14.22
CA ARG A 206 14.96 -24.86 -13.24
C ARG A 206 15.42 -24.50 -11.82
N GLU A 207 16.61 -23.93 -11.67
CA GLU A 207 17.09 -23.42 -10.37
C GLU A 207 16.19 -22.28 -9.88
N LEU A 208 15.80 -21.35 -10.76
CA LEU A 208 14.89 -20.25 -10.41
C LEU A 208 13.48 -20.74 -10.09
N ASP A 209 12.97 -21.75 -10.80
CA ASP A 209 11.66 -22.34 -10.49
C ASP A 209 11.68 -23.03 -9.11
N ALA A 210 12.79 -23.69 -8.76
CA ALA A 210 12.99 -24.24 -7.42
C ALA A 210 13.10 -23.13 -6.35
N LEU A 211 13.77 -22.02 -6.68
CA LEU A 211 13.86 -20.83 -5.82
C LEU A 211 12.49 -20.19 -5.59
N MET A 212 11.65 -20.11 -6.63
CA MET A 212 10.28 -19.62 -6.52
C MET A 212 9.40 -20.53 -5.65
N GLU A 213 9.52 -21.86 -5.78
CA GLU A 213 8.80 -22.79 -4.89
C GLU A 213 9.28 -22.67 -3.45
N GLN A 214 10.59 -22.48 -3.24
CA GLN A 214 11.15 -22.18 -1.92
C GLN A 214 10.57 -20.87 -1.36
N ALA A 215 10.57 -19.80 -2.16
CA ALA A 215 10.02 -18.50 -1.77
C ALA A 215 8.53 -18.59 -1.41
N ARG A 216 7.76 -19.38 -2.16
CA ARG A 216 6.35 -19.65 -1.86
C ARG A 216 6.19 -20.29 -0.48
N LEU A 217 6.98 -21.32 -0.17
CA LEU A 217 6.95 -21.98 1.13
C LEU A 217 7.43 -21.06 2.27
N GLU A 218 8.46 -20.25 2.04
CA GLU A 218 8.94 -19.25 2.98
C GLU A 218 7.85 -18.20 3.30
N ALA A 219 7.19 -17.66 2.27
CA ALA A 219 6.10 -16.71 2.43
C ALA A 219 4.94 -17.31 3.24
N LEU A 220 4.56 -18.56 2.98
CA LEU A 220 3.50 -19.25 3.70
C LEU A 220 3.87 -19.59 5.15
N ARG A 221 5.16 -19.71 5.49
CA ARG A 221 5.65 -19.91 6.86
C ARG A 221 5.76 -18.62 7.66
N GLY A 222 5.61 -17.47 7.03
CA GLY A 222 5.80 -16.16 7.65
C GLY A 222 7.13 -15.48 7.32
N GLU A 223 8.02 -16.11 6.56
CA GLU A 223 9.35 -15.57 6.18
C GLU A 223 9.27 -14.69 4.92
N TRP A 224 8.34 -13.73 4.90
CA TRP A 224 7.99 -12.94 3.72
C TRP A 224 9.14 -12.07 3.18
N GLU A 225 10.07 -11.62 4.04
CA GLU A 225 11.23 -10.82 3.60
C GLU A 225 12.21 -11.64 2.75
N ARG A 226 12.44 -12.91 3.13
CA ARG A 226 13.28 -13.85 2.36
C ARG A 226 12.58 -14.22 1.06
N ALA A 227 11.31 -14.56 1.15
CA ALA A 227 10.49 -14.85 -0.01
C ALA A 227 10.47 -13.69 -1.02
N GLY A 228 10.30 -12.45 -0.54
CA GLY A 228 10.34 -11.25 -1.37
C GLY A 228 11.65 -11.11 -2.14
N ARG A 229 12.81 -11.30 -1.49
CA ARG A 229 14.11 -11.25 -2.15
C ARG A 229 14.27 -12.34 -3.22
N HIS A 230 13.88 -13.57 -2.92
CA HIS A 230 13.94 -14.69 -3.87
C HIS A 230 13.00 -14.47 -5.08
N LEU A 231 11.82 -13.89 -4.86
CA LEU A 231 10.89 -13.54 -5.94
C LEU A 231 11.39 -12.37 -6.77
N ASP A 232 12.02 -11.37 -6.15
CA ASP A 232 12.65 -10.25 -6.86
C ASP A 232 13.84 -10.73 -7.71
N GLU A 233 14.64 -11.67 -7.20
CA GLU A 233 15.70 -12.32 -7.97
C GLU A 233 15.12 -13.05 -9.19
N ALA A 234 14.12 -13.92 -9.02
CA ALA A 234 13.49 -14.61 -10.14
C ALA A 234 12.84 -13.65 -11.15
N LYS A 235 12.27 -12.53 -10.67
CA LYS A 235 11.70 -11.47 -11.53
C LYS A 235 12.77 -10.81 -12.40
N GLN A 236 14.00 -10.61 -11.91
CA GLN A 236 15.09 -10.04 -12.71
C GLN A 236 15.49 -10.90 -13.92
N TYR A 237 15.28 -12.22 -13.84
CA TYR A 237 15.46 -13.15 -14.96
C TYR A 237 14.19 -13.27 -15.84
N GLY A 238 13.17 -12.45 -15.59
CA GLY A 238 11.89 -12.49 -16.29
C GLY A 238 11.07 -13.75 -16.03
N ARG A 239 11.32 -14.50 -14.95
CA ARG A 239 10.61 -15.77 -14.73
C ARG A 239 9.10 -15.54 -14.57
N PRO A 240 8.26 -16.26 -15.34
CA PRO A 240 6.81 -16.08 -15.29
C PRO A 240 6.26 -16.22 -13.87
N ARG A 241 5.29 -15.39 -13.51
CA ARG A 241 4.59 -15.37 -12.20
C ARG A 241 5.41 -14.88 -11.01
N ALA A 242 6.74 -14.72 -11.12
CA ALA A 242 7.57 -14.19 -10.03
C ALA A 242 7.12 -12.79 -9.60
N GLY A 243 6.84 -11.93 -10.57
CA GLY A 243 6.24 -10.61 -10.35
C GLY A 243 4.90 -10.70 -9.63
N GLY A 244 3.97 -11.52 -10.13
CA GLY A 244 2.63 -11.63 -9.56
C GLY A 244 2.59 -12.23 -8.14
N LEU A 245 3.51 -13.13 -7.82
CA LEU A 245 3.72 -13.63 -6.46
C LEU A 245 4.25 -12.52 -5.54
N GLY A 246 5.31 -11.81 -5.96
CA GLY A 246 5.90 -10.73 -5.18
C GLY A 246 4.93 -9.57 -4.94
N ASP A 247 4.08 -9.28 -5.92
CA ASP A 247 3.07 -8.23 -5.83
C ASP A 247 2.03 -8.48 -4.73
N GLN A 248 1.72 -9.74 -4.39
CA GLN A 248 0.85 -10.06 -3.25
C GLN A 248 1.46 -9.61 -1.92
N ILE A 249 2.77 -9.76 -1.78
CA ILE A 249 3.52 -9.29 -0.61
C ILE A 249 3.53 -7.75 -0.60
N ARG A 250 3.89 -7.12 -1.73
CA ARG A 250 3.95 -5.66 -1.88
C ARG A 250 2.60 -4.99 -1.60
N ARG A 251 1.50 -5.58 -2.08
CA ARG A 251 0.13 -5.08 -1.83
C ARG A 251 -0.18 -4.99 -0.33
N LEU A 252 0.18 -6.03 0.43
CA LEU A 252 -0.04 -6.06 1.88
C LEU A 252 0.86 -5.06 2.63
N LEU A 253 2.04 -4.76 2.09
CA LEU A 253 2.93 -3.72 2.63
C LEU A 253 2.51 -2.29 2.28
N GLY A 254 1.38 -2.11 1.57
CA GLY A 254 0.88 -0.81 1.15
C GLY A 254 1.60 -0.22 -0.07
N GLN A 255 2.42 -1.00 -0.76
CA GLN A 255 3.04 -0.60 -2.02
C GLN A 255 2.05 -0.89 -3.15
N THR A 256 1.25 0.09 -3.56
CA THR A 256 0.12 -0.16 -4.47
C THR A 256 0.38 0.24 -5.92
N TYR A 257 1.17 1.30 -6.14
CA TYR A 257 1.35 1.95 -7.45
C TYR A 257 2.08 1.12 -8.53
N MET A 258 2.70 -0.02 -8.18
CA MET A 258 3.34 -0.95 -9.12
C MET A 258 2.89 -2.40 -8.94
N VAL A 259 1.74 -2.62 -8.30
CA VAL A 259 1.18 -3.97 -8.11
C VAL A 259 0.15 -4.25 -9.18
N TYR A 260 0.50 -5.17 -10.08
CA TYR A 260 -0.34 -5.58 -11.20
C TYR A 260 -0.66 -7.07 -11.22
N PHE A 261 0.02 -7.86 -10.37
CA PHE A 261 -0.14 -9.29 -10.29
C PHE A 261 0.17 -9.99 -11.63
N GLU A 262 1.24 -9.53 -12.29
CA GLU A 262 1.65 -9.95 -13.63
C GLU A 262 1.71 -11.48 -13.76
N ASP A 263 1.17 -12.00 -14.88
CA ASP A 263 1.05 -13.42 -15.23
C ASP A 263 0.16 -14.27 -14.31
N VAL A 264 -0.41 -13.71 -13.24
CA VAL A 264 -1.24 -14.46 -12.27
C VAL A 264 -2.70 -14.00 -12.28
N VAL A 265 -2.96 -12.69 -12.39
CA VAL A 265 -4.34 -12.14 -12.34
C VAL A 265 -5.21 -12.52 -13.54
N THR A 266 -4.59 -12.87 -14.67
CA THR A 266 -5.28 -13.28 -15.88
C THR A 266 -5.80 -14.72 -15.82
N ASP A 267 -5.31 -15.54 -14.87
CA ASP A 267 -5.82 -16.89 -14.63
C ASP A 267 -7.16 -16.83 -13.85
N PRO A 268 -8.26 -17.36 -14.40
CA PRO A 268 -9.56 -17.40 -13.73
C PRO A 268 -9.55 -18.04 -12.35
N ARG A 269 -8.58 -18.91 -12.04
CA ARG A 269 -8.42 -19.54 -10.73
C ARG A 269 -8.09 -18.53 -9.63
N TYR A 270 -7.27 -17.53 -9.93
CA TYR A 270 -6.77 -16.55 -8.94
C TYR A 270 -7.51 -15.20 -9.02
N ALA A 271 -8.19 -14.94 -10.14
CA ALA A 271 -8.96 -13.73 -10.36
C ALA A 271 -9.89 -13.32 -9.19
N PRO A 272 -10.63 -14.23 -8.51
CA PRO A 272 -11.48 -13.85 -7.37
C PRO A 272 -10.73 -13.23 -6.18
N GLU A 273 -9.43 -13.49 -6.04
CA GLU A 273 -8.60 -13.00 -4.93
C GLU A 273 -7.74 -11.80 -5.34
N LEU A 274 -7.28 -11.75 -6.59
CA LEU A 274 -6.35 -10.71 -7.06
C LEU A 274 -7.03 -9.52 -7.73
N LEU A 275 -8.11 -9.75 -8.50
CA LEU A 275 -8.87 -8.66 -9.13
C LEU A 275 -9.41 -7.64 -8.13
N PRO A 276 -9.95 -8.01 -6.95
CA PRO A 276 -10.46 -7.03 -6.00
C PRO A 276 -9.40 -6.01 -5.61
N ALA A 277 -8.17 -6.46 -5.29
CA ALA A 277 -7.08 -5.57 -4.91
C ALA A 277 -6.66 -4.63 -6.06
N LEU A 278 -6.58 -5.16 -7.29
CA LEU A 278 -6.25 -4.38 -8.49
C LEU A 278 -7.32 -3.33 -8.80
N VAL A 279 -8.59 -3.73 -8.75
CA VAL A 279 -9.75 -2.87 -9.03
C VAL A 279 -9.94 -1.80 -7.95
N ALA A 280 -9.71 -2.12 -6.68
CA ALA A 280 -9.76 -1.15 -5.60
C ALA A 280 -8.73 -0.04 -5.77
N GLU A 281 -7.52 -0.39 -6.23
CA GLU A 281 -6.49 0.60 -6.56
C GLU A 281 -6.92 1.51 -7.70
N HIS A 282 -7.46 0.91 -8.76
CA HIS A 282 -7.94 1.65 -9.92
C HIS A 282 -9.11 2.60 -9.55
N ALA A 283 -10.04 2.14 -8.71
CA ALA A 283 -11.16 2.94 -8.24
C ALA A 283 -10.74 4.14 -7.38
N ALA A 284 -9.63 4.03 -6.63
CA ALA A 284 -9.09 5.11 -5.82
C ALA A 284 -8.43 6.23 -6.66
N HIS A 285 -7.96 5.90 -7.86
CA HIS A 285 -7.26 6.84 -8.75
C HIS A 285 -8.18 7.37 -9.84
N SER A 286 -8.96 8.40 -9.49
CA SER A 286 -9.99 9.01 -10.35
C SER A 286 -9.49 9.63 -11.67
N HIS A 287 -8.19 9.65 -11.91
CA HIS A 287 -7.59 10.15 -13.16
C HIS A 287 -7.28 9.03 -14.16
N TRP A 288 -7.35 7.76 -13.74
CA TRP A 288 -7.20 6.63 -14.66
C TRP A 288 -8.49 6.43 -15.44
N ASP A 289 -8.35 6.36 -16.77
CA ASP A 289 -9.43 5.92 -17.65
C ASP A 289 -9.59 4.40 -17.55
N ASP A 290 -10.80 3.92 -17.80
CA ASP A 290 -11.15 2.49 -17.75
C ASP A 290 -10.32 1.64 -18.75
N SER A 291 -9.64 2.27 -19.70
CA SER A 291 -8.67 1.67 -20.63
C SER A 291 -7.37 1.20 -19.94
N THR A 292 -6.95 1.82 -18.83
CA THR A 292 -5.78 1.40 -18.05
C THR A 292 -5.98 0.04 -17.42
N LEU A 293 -7.17 -0.24 -16.89
CA LEU A 293 -7.50 -1.56 -16.33
C LEU A 293 -7.42 -2.67 -17.39
N LYS A 294 -7.90 -2.38 -18.61
CA LYS A 294 -7.81 -3.31 -19.75
C LYS A 294 -6.36 -3.65 -20.13
N TYR A 295 -5.45 -2.69 -20.01
CA TYR A 295 -4.03 -2.91 -20.28
C TYR A 295 -3.43 -3.95 -19.31
N HIS A 296 -3.72 -3.83 -18.01
CA HIS A 296 -3.25 -4.77 -16.99
C HIS A 296 -3.86 -6.17 -17.12
N LEU A 297 -5.00 -6.29 -17.80
CA LEU A 297 -5.66 -7.57 -18.08
C LEU A 297 -5.40 -8.07 -19.50
N ARG A 298 -4.36 -7.56 -20.19
CA ARG A 298 -3.97 -8.07 -21.50
C ARG A 298 -3.64 -9.57 -21.40
N GLY A 299 -4.25 -10.37 -22.28
CA GLY A 299 -4.09 -11.83 -22.27
C GLY A 299 -5.13 -12.57 -21.40
N ALA A 300 -5.96 -11.85 -20.63
CA ALA A 300 -7.06 -12.46 -19.90
C ALA A 300 -8.23 -12.87 -20.83
N GLY A 301 -8.98 -13.89 -20.44
CA GLY A 301 -10.24 -14.26 -21.07
C GLY A 301 -11.32 -13.19 -20.91
N GLU A 302 -12.31 -13.17 -21.81
CA GLU A 302 -13.43 -12.21 -21.76
C GLU A 302 -14.22 -12.29 -20.44
N ASP A 303 -14.28 -13.47 -19.82
CA ASP A 303 -14.91 -13.73 -18.53
C ASP A 303 -14.22 -13.01 -17.37
N VAL A 304 -12.88 -13.04 -17.33
CA VAL A 304 -12.06 -12.35 -16.33
C VAL A 304 -12.19 -10.83 -16.50
N VAL A 305 -12.10 -10.34 -17.74
CA VAL A 305 -12.26 -8.91 -18.04
C VAL A 305 -13.66 -8.42 -17.67
N SER A 306 -14.72 -9.16 -18.02
CA SER A 306 -16.09 -8.81 -17.67
C SER A 306 -16.30 -8.79 -16.14
N SER A 307 -15.70 -9.75 -15.44
CA SER A 307 -15.74 -9.82 -13.97
C SER A 307 -15.03 -8.61 -13.32
N ALA A 308 -13.90 -8.18 -13.88
CA ALA A 308 -13.17 -7.00 -13.40
C ALA A 308 -14.00 -5.71 -13.49
N TYR A 309 -14.68 -5.48 -14.62
CA TYR A 309 -15.54 -4.30 -14.79
C TYR A 309 -16.79 -4.35 -13.89
N ALA A 310 -17.41 -5.52 -13.75
CA ALA A 310 -18.53 -5.69 -12.82
C ALA A 310 -18.12 -5.40 -11.37
N MET A 311 -16.92 -5.84 -10.99
CA MET A 311 -16.35 -5.57 -9.67
C MET A 311 -16.00 -4.09 -9.49
N LEU A 312 -15.48 -3.42 -10.53
CA LEU A 312 -15.17 -1.99 -10.50
C LEU A 312 -16.42 -1.15 -10.19
N GLU A 313 -17.54 -1.45 -10.83
CA GLU A 313 -18.82 -0.81 -10.53
C GLU A 313 -19.25 -1.05 -9.07
N GLN A 314 -19.11 -2.29 -8.58
CA GLN A 314 -19.44 -2.62 -7.19
C GLN A 314 -18.55 -1.89 -6.18
N VAL A 315 -17.24 -1.79 -6.45
CA VAL A 315 -16.27 -1.09 -5.60
C VAL A 315 -16.52 0.41 -5.60
N ARG A 316 -16.70 1.02 -6.78
CA ARG A 316 -17.09 2.45 -6.91
C ARG A 316 -18.40 2.75 -6.18
N GLY A 317 -19.36 1.81 -6.23
CA GLY A 317 -20.63 1.90 -5.50
C GLY A 317 -20.56 1.55 -4.00
N GLY A 318 -19.42 1.06 -3.48
CA GLY A 318 -19.29 0.60 -2.10
C GLY A 318 -20.17 -0.60 -1.76
N THR A 319 -20.51 -1.43 -2.76
CA THR A 319 -21.39 -2.61 -2.63
C THR A 319 -20.66 -3.94 -2.77
N TYR A 320 -19.39 -3.92 -3.17
CA TYR A 320 -18.56 -5.12 -3.24
C TYR A 320 -18.53 -5.82 -1.88
N ARG A 321 -18.68 -7.15 -1.91
CA ARG A 321 -18.63 -8.00 -0.71
C ARG A 321 -17.73 -9.18 -1.01
N TYR A 322 -16.66 -9.29 -0.24
CA TYR A 322 -15.81 -10.46 -0.33
C TYR A 322 -16.47 -11.66 0.35
N THR A 323 -16.52 -12.79 -0.36
CA THR A 323 -17.04 -14.05 0.17
C THR A 323 -16.13 -15.17 -0.31
N THR A 324 -15.88 -16.13 0.59
CA THR A 324 -15.10 -17.33 0.29
C THR A 324 -15.64 -18.49 1.10
N ALA A 325 -15.34 -19.72 0.69
CA ALA A 325 -15.86 -20.92 1.33
C ALA A 325 -15.00 -21.35 2.53
N GLY A 326 -15.59 -22.13 3.44
CA GLY A 326 -14.89 -22.78 4.54
C GLY A 326 -14.65 -21.87 5.76
N PRO A 327 -13.82 -22.33 6.73
CA PRO A 327 -13.66 -21.66 8.02
C PRO A 327 -13.15 -20.22 7.93
N PHE A 328 -12.29 -19.94 6.95
CA PHE A 328 -11.80 -18.58 6.70
C PHE A 328 -12.94 -17.66 6.23
N GLY A 329 -13.83 -18.15 5.37
CA GLY A 329 -15.03 -17.42 4.94
C GLY A 329 -16.00 -17.10 6.08
N GLU A 330 -16.19 -18.04 7.01
CA GLU A 330 -16.98 -17.80 8.23
C GLU A 330 -16.34 -16.73 9.12
N ALA A 331 -15.01 -16.69 9.20
CA ALA A 331 -14.27 -15.64 9.89
C ALA A 331 -14.41 -14.29 9.20
N VAL A 332 -14.36 -14.23 7.86
CA VAL A 332 -14.59 -13.02 7.07
C VAL A 332 -15.96 -12.43 7.38
N GLU A 333 -17.02 -13.24 7.42
CA GLU A 333 -18.37 -12.77 7.75
C GLU A 333 -18.48 -12.25 9.19
N ARG A 334 -17.86 -12.93 10.15
CA ARG A 334 -17.78 -12.45 11.54
C ARG A 334 -16.98 -11.15 11.66
N ALA A 335 -15.85 -11.04 10.97
CA ALA A 335 -15.03 -9.84 10.95
C ALA A 335 -15.80 -8.65 10.35
N ARG A 336 -16.58 -8.89 9.29
CA ARG A 336 -17.43 -7.89 8.66
C ARG A 336 -18.55 -7.43 9.59
N GLU A 337 -19.14 -8.35 10.35
CA GLU A 337 -20.13 -8.06 11.40
C GLU A 337 -19.54 -7.19 12.53
N LEU A 338 -18.29 -7.44 12.93
CA LEU A 338 -17.60 -6.60 13.91
C LEU A 338 -17.27 -5.21 13.36
N ALA A 339 -16.72 -5.15 12.14
CA ALA A 339 -16.30 -3.92 11.48
C ALA A 339 -17.48 -2.96 11.22
N ARG A 340 -18.65 -3.47 10.80
CA ARG A 340 -19.84 -2.61 10.56
C ARG A 340 -20.37 -1.92 11.80
N TRP A 341 -20.01 -2.41 12.99
CA TRP A 341 -20.34 -1.81 14.29
C TRP A 341 -19.15 -1.12 14.96
N GLY A 342 -18.02 -1.00 14.26
CA GLY A 342 -16.85 -0.25 14.69
C GLY A 342 -15.82 -1.04 15.49
N ASP A 343 -15.96 -2.36 15.67
CA ASP A 343 -14.92 -3.17 16.31
C ASP A 343 -13.86 -3.59 15.30
N THR A 344 -13.01 -2.64 14.91
CA THR A 344 -12.00 -2.83 13.84
C THR A 344 -10.85 -3.73 14.28
N ASP A 345 -10.43 -3.63 15.54
CA ASP A 345 -9.40 -4.49 16.12
C ASP A 345 -9.91 -5.92 16.35
N GLY A 346 -11.16 -6.10 16.80
CA GLY A 346 -11.79 -7.41 16.90
C GLY A 346 -11.97 -8.07 15.53
N ALA A 347 -12.37 -7.29 14.52
CA ALA A 347 -12.47 -7.77 13.14
C ALA A 347 -11.12 -8.27 12.61
N TRP A 348 -10.04 -7.50 12.83
CA TRP A 348 -8.68 -7.88 12.41
C TRP A 348 -8.21 -9.17 13.08
N ARG A 349 -8.34 -9.28 14.42
CA ARG A 349 -7.99 -10.51 15.15
C ARG A 349 -8.78 -11.71 14.66
N THR A 350 -10.07 -11.53 14.35
CA THR A 350 -10.92 -12.61 13.80
C THR A 350 -10.41 -13.13 12.46
N LEU A 351 -9.89 -12.26 11.59
CA LEU A 351 -9.27 -12.68 10.32
C LEU A 351 -7.95 -13.41 10.56
N LEU A 352 -7.09 -12.89 11.44
CA LEU A 352 -5.78 -13.45 11.76
C LEU A 352 -5.87 -14.81 12.46
N ASP A 353 -6.79 -14.97 13.40
CA ASP A 353 -7.03 -16.25 14.09
C ASP A 353 -7.48 -17.36 13.12
N ALA A 354 -8.13 -17.00 12.02
CA ALA A 354 -8.60 -17.95 11.01
C ALA A 354 -7.57 -18.22 9.89
N LEU A 355 -6.55 -17.37 9.78
CA LEU A 355 -5.55 -17.42 8.71
C LEU A 355 -4.71 -18.72 8.71
N PRO A 356 -4.34 -19.34 9.85
CA PRO A 356 -3.66 -20.63 9.84
C PRO A 356 -4.48 -21.75 9.17
N GLY A 357 -5.82 -21.64 9.20
CA GLY A 357 -6.74 -22.58 8.55
C GLY A 357 -7.02 -22.27 7.08
N TRP A 358 -6.60 -21.10 6.57
CA TRP A 358 -6.76 -20.72 5.18
C TRP A 358 -5.86 -21.56 4.26
N GLN A 359 -6.35 -21.84 3.05
CA GLN A 359 -5.65 -22.62 2.04
C GLN A 359 -5.51 -21.81 0.73
N PRO A 360 -4.32 -21.80 0.12
CA PRO A 360 -4.11 -21.27 -1.22
C PRO A 360 -5.05 -21.90 -2.25
N LEU A 361 -5.38 -21.13 -3.29
CA LEU A 361 -6.17 -21.62 -4.44
C LEU A 361 -5.29 -22.45 -5.39
N GLY A 362 -3.97 -22.30 -5.27
CA GLY A 362 -2.95 -22.94 -6.10
C GLY A 362 -1.56 -22.44 -5.70
N PRO A 363 -0.51 -22.84 -6.43
CA PRO A 363 0.86 -22.42 -6.15
C PRO A 363 1.07 -20.90 -6.26
N ASP A 364 0.26 -20.19 -7.04
CA ASP A 364 0.47 -18.75 -7.28
C ASP A 364 -0.35 -17.87 -6.33
N HIS A 365 -0.81 -18.40 -5.20
CA HIS A 365 -1.61 -17.69 -4.21
C HIS A 365 -0.94 -17.71 -2.83
N LEU A 366 -0.39 -16.58 -2.40
CA LEU A 366 0.38 -16.43 -1.16
C LEU A 366 -0.44 -15.90 0.01
N ALA A 367 -1.49 -15.13 -0.24
CA ALA A 367 -2.32 -14.55 0.80
C ALA A 367 -3.74 -14.24 0.28
N PRO A 368 -4.78 -14.35 1.13
CA PRO A 368 -6.12 -13.92 0.76
C PRO A 368 -6.13 -12.40 0.59
N LEU A 369 -6.49 -11.94 -0.60
CA LEU A 369 -6.47 -10.51 -0.96
C LEU A 369 -7.84 -9.99 -1.36
N GLY A 370 -8.83 -10.85 -1.58
CA GLY A 370 -10.13 -10.40 -2.07
C GLY A 370 -10.86 -9.46 -1.10
N TRP A 371 -10.62 -9.59 0.21
CA TRP A 371 -11.20 -8.71 1.23
C TRP A 371 -10.69 -7.27 1.19
N VAL A 372 -9.56 -7.00 0.54
CA VAL A 372 -8.94 -5.65 0.49
C VAL A 372 -9.86 -4.64 -0.22
N ALA A 373 -10.71 -5.10 -1.14
CA ALA A 373 -11.69 -4.25 -1.81
C ALA A 373 -13.03 -4.15 -1.06
N ASP A 374 -13.24 -4.96 -0.01
CA ASP A 374 -14.48 -4.89 0.77
C ASP A 374 -14.53 -3.54 1.51
N PRO A 375 -15.61 -2.77 1.40
CA PRO A 375 -15.71 -1.42 1.95
C PRO A 375 -15.61 -1.38 3.49
N LEU A 376 -15.91 -2.49 4.17
CA LEU A 376 -15.78 -2.60 5.62
C LEU A 376 -14.40 -3.16 6.01
N LEU A 377 -13.96 -4.22 5.33
CA LEU A 377 -12.71 -4.91 5.70
C LEU A 377 -11.46 -4.25 5.14
N GLY A 378 -11.50 -3.67 3.94
CA GLY A 378 -10.35 -3.04 3.29
C GLY A 378 -9.72 -1.94 4.13
N THR A 379 -10.53 -1.21 4.91
CA THR A 379 -10.06 -0.17 5.85
C THR A 379 -9.24 -0.73 7.01
N LEU A 380 -9.29 -2.04 7.26
CA LEU A 380 -8.50 -2.70 8.29
C LEU A 380 -7.04 -2.87 7.88
N LEU A 381 -6.72 -2.80 6.58
CA LEU A 381 -5.36 -2.97 6.07
C LEU A 381 -4.53 -1.71 6.36
N THR A 382 -3.49 -1.89 7.18
CA THR A 382 -2.42 -0.92 7.41
C THR A 382 -1.08 -1.62 7.13
N PRO A 383 0.02 -0.89 6.89
CA PRO A 383 1.33 -1.53 6.67
C PRO A 383 1.74 -2.45 7.83
N GLU A 384 1.42 -2.09 9.07
CA GLU A 384 1.72 -2.88 10.28
C GLU A 384 0.92 -4.18 10.31
N ARG A 385 -0.39 -4.10 10.05
CA ARG A 385 -1.27 -5.26 9.94
C ARG A 385 -0.92 -6.14 8.73
N GLY A 386 -0.50 -5.53 7.62
CA GLY A 386 0.02 -6.24 6.46
C GLY A 386 1.25 -7.09 6.80
N ARG A 387 2.21 -6.54 7.54
CA ARG A 387 3.37 -7.27 8.06
C ARG A 387 2.97 -8.41 9.00
N GLU A 388 2.02 -8.17 9.90
CA GLU A 388 1.49 -9.21 10.80
C GLU A 388 0.85 -10.37 10.02
N LEU A 389 0.01 -10.07 9.02
CA LEU A 389 -0.60 -11.08 8.16
C LEU A 389 0.47 -11.87 7.39
N LEU A 390 1.44 -11.18 6.80
CA LEU A 390 2.54 -11.81 6.06
C LEU A 390 3.43 -12.68 6.94
N ALA A 391 3.64 -12.28 8.20
CA ALA A 391 4.41 -13.03 9.19
C ALA A 391 3.61 -14.18 9.84
N THR A 392 2.29 -14.21 9.67
CA THR A 392 1.44 -15.30 10.18
C THR A 392 1.56 -16.54 9.28
N PRO A 393 1.92 -17.71 9.85
CA PRO A 393 1.95 -18.96 9.11
C PRO A 393 0.56 -19.36 8.61
N ARG A 394 0.48 -19.83 7.36
CA ARG A 394 -0.77 -20.09 6.64
C ARG A 394 -0.60 -21.16 5.56
N GLY A 395 -1.69 -21.61 4.94
CA GLY A 395 -1.63 -22.64 3.91
C GLY A 395 -1.14 -23.99 4.42
N GLY A 396 -1.48 -24.33 5.68
CA GLY A 396 -1.04 -25.55 6.35
C GLY A 396 0.44 -25.59 6.73
N GLN A 397 1.19 -24.49 6.58
CA GLN A 397 2.58 -24.40 7.01
C GLN A 397 2.67 -24.06 8.51
N ALA A 398 3.70 -24.59 9.17
CA ALA A 398 4.06 -24.23 10.53
C ALA A 398 5.13 -23.13 10.52
N GLY A 399 5.07 -22.21 11.49
CA GLY A 399 6.04 -21.13 11.67
C GLY A 399 5.90 -20.47 13.04
N GLY A 400 6.69 -19.44 13.30
CA GLY A 400 6.59 -18.65 14.53
C GLY A 400 5.29 -17.84 14.56
N ALA A 401 4.74 -17.64 15.76
CA ALA A 401 3.67 -16.65 15.93
C ALA A 401 4.27 -15.24 15.74
N PRO A 402 3.66 -14.38 14.91
CA PRO A 402 4.16 -13.02 14.73
C PRO A 402 3.87 -12.16 15.96
N ASP A 403 4.59 -11.05 16.07
CA ASP A 403 4.22 -10.00 17.02
C ASP A 403 2.92 -9.34 16.54
N PRO A 404 1.89 -9.24 17.40
CA PRO A 404 0.63 -8.65 17.01
C PRO A 404 0.78 -7.16 16.73
N ALA A 405 0.14 -6.66 15.67
CA ALA A 405 0.13 -5.23 15.42
C ALA A 405 -0.60 -4.51 16.56
N ALA A 406 -0.16 -3.29 16.86
CA ALA A 406 -0.86 -2.44 17.81
C ALA A 406 -2.31 -2.20 17.34
N GLY A 407 -3.23 -2.12 18.30
CA GLY A 407 -4.62 -1.75 18.01
C GLY A 407 -4.70 -0.38 17.35
N LEU A 408 -5.62 -0.22 16.39
CA LEU A 408 -5.85 1.06 15.73
C LEU A 408 -6.69 2.01 16.59
N ASP A 409 -7.49 1.44 17.49
CA ASP A 409 -8.39 2.19 18.36
C ASP A 409 -7.75 2.40 19.74
N PRO A 410 -7.49 3.66 20.15
CA PRO A 410 -7.01 3.95 21.50
C PRO A 410 -8.10 3.64 22.53
N ASP A 411 -7.67 3.38 23.76
CA ASP A 411 -8.61 3.15 24.85
C ASP A 411 -9.40 4.41 25.21
N GLY A 412 -10.70 4.24 25.46
CA GLY A 412 -11.58 5.29 25.98
C GLY A 412 -11.99 6.37 24.97
N LEU A 413 -12.23 7.58 25.51
CA LEU A 413 -12.76 8.73 24.78
C LEU A 413 -11.74 9.86 24.58
N ALA A 414 -10.61 9.82 25.29
CA ALA A 414 -9.66 10.94 25.40
C ALA A 414 -9.08 11.40 24.05
N TRP A 415 -8.98 10.48 23.08
CA TRP A 415 -8.45 10.77 21.74
C TRP A 415 -9.24 11.86 21.00
N LEU A 416 -10.51 12.11 21.35
CA LEU A 416 -11.31 13.20 20.79
C LEU A 416 -10.70 14.58 21.10
N ALA A 417 -10.02 14.72 22.23
CA ALA A 417 -9.33 15.96 22.61
C ALA A 417 -7.98 16.12 21.85
N ASP A 418 -7.35 15.02 21.45
CA ASP A 418 -5.96 14.99 20.94
C ASP A 418 -5.85 15.16 19.41
N LEU A 419 -6.96 15.30 18.69
CA LEU A 419 -6.93 15.36 17.23
C LEU A 419 -6.19 16.62 16.74
N GLU A 420 -5.43 16.48 15.65
CA GLU A 420 -4.73 17.59 15.00
C GLU A 420 -5.70 18.74 14.62
N PRO A 421 -5.24 20.01 14.57
CA PRO A 421 -6.09 21.17 14.27
C PRO A 421 -6.84 21.12 12.92
N ASP A 422 -6.35 20.30 11.98
CA ASP A 422 -6.91 20.12 10.63
C ASP A 422 -7.88 18.93 10.54
N ALA A 423 -7.98 18.11 11.60
CA ALA A 423 -9.04 17.13 11.71
C ALA A 423 -10.36 17.88 11.95
N ASN A 424 -11.34 17.68 11.08
CA ASN A 424 -12.65 18.36 11.10
C ASN A 424 -13.57 17.90 12.26
N LEU A 425 -13.08 17.95 13.50
CA LEU A 425 -13.77 17.57 14.74
C LEU A 425 -13.73 18.73 15.75
N ALA A 426 -13.92 19.97 15.28
CA ALA A 426 -13.92 21.17 16.13
C ALA A 426 -15.15 21.25 17.07
N SER A 427 -16.22 20.53 16.74
CA SER A 427 -17.45 20.38 17.52
C SER A 427 -18.00 18.98 17.25
N TYR A 428 -18.29 18.22 18.31
CA TYR A 428 -18.86 16.89 18.19
C TYR A 428 -19.89 16.65 19.29
N ARG A 429 -20.78 15.68 19.05
CA ARG A 429 -21.72 15.19 20.04
C ARG A 429 -21.97 13.71 19.89
N PHE A 430 -22.23 13.05 21.00
CA PHE A 430 -22.57 11.63 20.98
C PHE A 430 -23.55 11.26 22.10
N VAL A 431 -24.23 10.14 21.88
CA VAL A 431 -25.09 9.48 22.86
C VAL A 431 -24.55 8.08 23.08
N LEU A 432 -24.43 7.66 24.34
CA LEU A 432 -24.12 6.31 24.75
C LEU A 432 -25.36 5.72 25.41
N VAL A 433 -25.73 4.48 25.07
CA VAL A 433 -26.89 3.78 25.65
C VAL A 433 -26.47 2.39 26.11
N GLU A 434 -26.77 2.07 27.37
CA GLU A 434 -26.42 0.80 28.00
C GLU A 434 -27.41 -0.32 27.58
N ASP A 435 -26.90 -1.53 27.38
CA ASP A 435 -27.65 -2.76 27.06
C ASP A 435 -28.65 -2.63 25.89
N VAL A 436 -28.33 -1.78 24.92
CA VAL A 436 -29.11 -1.60 23.68
C VAL A 436 -28.20 -1.89 22.50
N GLU A 437 -28.66 -2.72 21.55
CA GLU A 437 -27.88 -3.00 20.34
C GLU A 437 -27.85 -1.76 19.41
N PRO A 438 -26.77 -1.55 18.65
CA PRO A 438 -26.64 -0.37 17.78
C PRO A 438 -27.81 -0.21 16.79
N GLN A 439 -28.37 -1.31 16.32
CA GLN A 439 -29.51 -1.33 15.39
C GLN A 439 -30.82 -0.80 15.97
N ASP A 440 -30.95 -0.76 17.29
CA ASP A 440 -32.16 -0.31 17.99
C ASP A 440 -32.09 1.17 18.40
N LEU A 441 -30.92 1.81 18.27
CA LEU A 441 -30.73 3.22 18.60
C LEU A 441 -31.61 4.19 17.78
N PRO A 442 -31.86 3.98 16.47
CA PRO A 442 -32.77 4.85 15.71
C PRO A 442 -34.18 4.93 16.33
N GLY A 443 -34.71 3.82 16.84
CA GLY A 443 -36.03 3.79 17.49
C GLY A 443 -36.13 4.64 18.77
N ARG A 444 -34.99 5.01 19.36
CA ARG A 444 -34.88 5.84 20.57
C ARG A 444 -34.54 7.29 20.27
N LEU A 445 -33.76 7.52 19.21
CA LEU A 445 -33.11 8.81 18.94
C LEU A 445 -33.67 9.54 17.71
N ALA A 446 -34.51 8.90 16.90
CA ALA A 446 -35.08 9.48 15.69
C ALA A 446 -36.61 9.56 15.74
N ASP A 447 -37.18 10.29 14.77
CA ASP A 447 -38.63 10.38 14.53
C ASP A 447 -38.93 9.94 13.08
N GLY A 448 -40.08 9.28 12.87
CA GLY A 448 -40.57 8.93 11.53
C GLY A 448 -39.55 8.16 10.67
N ASP A 449 -39.31 8.63 9.45
CA ASP A 449 -38.38 8.01 8.47
C ASP A 449 -36.91 8.01 8.93
N GLY A 450 -36.55 8.82 9.95
CA GLY A 450 -35.22 8.82 10.56
C GLY A 450 -34.95 7.59 11.45
N ALA A 451 -35.99 6.81 11.77
CA ALA A 451 -35.89 5.60 12.59
C ALA A 451 -35.32 4.38 11.85
N ALA A 452 -34.95 4.51 10.57
CA ALA A 452 -34.30 3.46 9.80
C ALA A 452 -32.79 3.71 9.69
N LEU A 453 -31.99 2.63 9.77
CA LEU A 453 -30.58 2.68 9.45
C LEU A 453 -30.37 2.86 7.95
N HIS A 454 -29.48 3.76 7.59
CA HIS A 454 -28.89 3.85 6.27
C HIS A 454 -27.73 2.84 6.12
N VAL A 455 -27.35 2.58 4.87
CA VAL A 455 -26.16 1.78 4.53
C VAL A 455 -24.89 2.37 5.15
N PRO A 456 -23.85 1.55 5.43
CA PRO A 456 -22.61 2.06 5.98
C PRO A 456 -21.94 3.13 5.11
N MET A 457 -21.60 4.27 5.70
CA MET A 457 -21.04 5.43 5.01
C MET A 457 -19.74 5.89 5.68
N THR A 458 -18.86 6.49 4.88
CA THR A 458 -17.70 7.22 5.40
C THR A 458 -18.10 8.59 5.91
N SER A 459 -17.27 9.20 6.76
CA SER A 459 -17.45 10.58 7.24
C SER A 459 -17.56 11.60 6.08
N ALA A 460 -16.80 11.39 5.00
CA ALA A 460 -16.86 12.22 3.79
C ALA A 460 -18.18 12.05 3.01
N GLU A 461 -18.73 10.83 2.93
CA GLU A 461 -20.03 10.58 2.32
C GLU A 461 -21.17 11.21 3.11
N VAL A 462 -21.13 11.10 4.45
CA VAL A 462 -22.07 11.78 5.36
C VAL A 462 -22.05 13.29 5.09
N ARG A 463 -20.86 13.91 5.06
CA ARG A 463 -20.71 15.34 4.78
C ARG A 463 -21.25 15.74 3.40
N ARG A 464 -20.89 15.01 2.35
CA ARG A 464 -21.39 15.27 0.98
C ARG A 464 -22.90 15.17 0.90
N ARG A 465 -23.51 14.20 1.60
CA ARG A 465 -24.96 14.01 1.64
C ARG A 465 -25.67 15.16 2.37
N LEU A 466 -25.12 15.62 3.49
CA LEU A 466 -25.65 16.77 4.23
C LEU A 466 -25.61 18.04 3.38
N LEU A 467 -24.48 18.32 2.71
CA LEU A 467 -24.32 19.51 1.86
C LEU A 467 -25.13 19.45 0.55
N GLY A 468 -25.27 18.27 -0.07
CA GLY A 468 -25.94 18.11 -1.35
C GLY A 468 -27.46 17.92 -1.28
N GLY A 469 -28.00 17.53 -0.12
CA GLY A 469 -29.41 17.16 0.05
C GLY A 469 -30.30 18.23 0.70
N GLN A 470 -29.73 19.22 1.40
CA GLN A 470 -30.51 20.23 2.10
C GLN A 470 -30.85 21.42 1.20
N ARG A 471 -32.14 21.54 0.85
CA ARG A 471 -32.71 22.74 0.20
C ARG A 471 -33.27 23.74 1.21
N GLU A 472 -33.37 23.37 2.48
CA GLU A 472 -33.90 24.23 3.53
C GLU A 472 -33.02 24.12 4.78
N PHE A 473 -32.58 25.26 5.30
CA PHE A 473 -31.77 25.40 6.49
C PHE A 473 -32.54 26.19 7.54
N SER A 474 -32.87 25.55 8.66
CA SER A 474 -33.59 26.18 9.76
C SER A 474 -32.69 26.33 10.98
N SER A 475 -32.68 27.52 11.59
CA SER A 475 -31.92 27.80 12.83
C SER A 475 -32.32 26.96 14.06
N TYR A 476 -33.44 26.23 13.97
CA TYR A 476 -34.03 25.42 15.05
C TYR A 476 -34.13 23.92 14.71
N ASP A 477 -33.73 23.50 13.51
CA ASP A 477 -33.65 22.09 13.14
C ASP A 477 -32.18 21.68 13.06
N ASP A 478 -31.71 20.92 14.05
CA ASP A 478 -30.32 20.46 14.13
C ASP A 478 -30.21 18.94 14.09
N LYS A 479 -31.13 18.27 13.39
CA LYS A 479 -31.02 16.84 13.11
C LYS A 479 -29.64 16.53 12.52
N ALA A 480 -28.96 15.53 13.09
CA ALA A 480 -27.70 15.04 12.55
C ALA A 480 -27.88 13.68 11.91
N LEU A 481 -27.04 13.44 10.90
CA LEU A 481 -26.80 12.11 10.39
C LEU A 481 -25.71 11.46 11.26
N MET A 482 -26.13 10.71 12.28
CA MET A 482 -25.22 10.12 13.27
C MET A 482 -24.72 8.74 12.85
N ALA A 483 -23.42 8.52 12.99
CA ALA A 483 -22.80 7.20 12.88
C ALA A 483 -23.10 6.37 14.13
N VAL A 484 -23.35 5.07 13.96
CA VAL A 484 -23.79 4.19 15.05
C VAL A 484 -22.91 2.94 15.16
N GLY A 485 -22.63 2.50 16.38
CA GLY A 485 -21.78 1.34 16.63
C GLY A 485 -21.69 0.96 18.11
N ARG A 486 -20.72 0.11 18.45
CA ARG A 486 -20.47 -0.34 19.83
C ARG A 486 -19.42 0.53 20.52
N ALA A 487 -19.69 0.87 21.78
CA ALA A 487 -18.85 1.69 22.65
C ALA A 487 -18.25 0.91 23.84
N GLY A 488 -18.18 -0.42 23.71
CA GLY A 488 -17.77 -1.34 24.77
C GLY A 488 -18.68 -2.57 24.80
N PRO A 489 -18.49 -3.49 25.78
CA PRO A 489 -19.25 -4.74 25.84
C PRO A 489 -20.76 -4.56 26.06
N ARG A 490 -21.15 -3.47 26.73
CA ARG A 490 -22.54 -3.20 27.14
C ARG A 490 -23.08 -1.87 26.61
N TRP A 491 -22.32 -1.14 25.80
CA TRP A 491 -22.69 0.20 25.38
C TRP A 491 -22.72 0.30 23.86
N SER A 492 -23.72 1.00 23.34
CA SER A 492 -23.78 1.43 21.96
C SER A 492 -23.69 2.94 21.87
N PHE A 493 -23.16 3.46 20.77
CA PHE A 493 -23.05 4.89 20.53
C PHE A 493 -23.83 5.34 19.30
N ALA A 494 -24.27 6.60 19.33
CA ALA A 494 -24.57 7.40 18.15
C ALA A 494 -23.66 8.64 18.18
N PHE A 495 -22.94 8.95 17.10
CA PHE A 495 -21.89 9.97 17.05
C PHE A 495 -22.07 10.91 15.85
N ASP A 496 -21.89 12.19 16.10
CA ASP A 496 -21.86 13.27 15.12
C ASP A 496 -20.57 14.08 15.30
N GLY A 497 -19.70 14.02 14.30
CA GLY A 497 -18.40 14.69 14.31
C GLY A 497 -18.41 16.10 13.71
N ASP A 498 -19.55 16.57 13.19
CA ASP A 498 -19.71 17.88 12.58
C ASP A 498 -20.93 18.59 13.19
N ALA A 499 -20.92 18.64 14.52
CA ALA A 499 -22.10 19.04 15.27
C ALA A 499 -22.40 20.53 15.09
N ALA A 500 -23.68 20.84 14.82
CA ALA A 500 -24.20 22.19 14.66
C ALA A 500 -23.86 23.11 15.86
N HIS A 501 -24.05 24.42 15.71
CA HIS A 501 -23.73 25.38 16.78
C HIS A 501 -24.59 25.18 18.02
N PHE A 502 -24.01 25.08 19.20
CA PHE A 502 -24.77 24.89 20.44
C PHE A 502 -25.67 26.09 20.76
N HIS A 503 -26.93 25.82 21.12
CA HIS A 503 -27.93 26.87 21.39
C HIS A 503 -28.66 26.62 22.71
N THR A 504 -28.06 27.07 23.81
CA THR A 504 -28.43 26.69 25.18
C THR A 504 -29.90 26.92 25.53
N GLN A 505 -30.52 28.00 25.06
CA GLN A 505 -31.93 28.31 25.38
C GLN A 505 -32.96 27.37 24.72
N ARG A 506 -32.55 26.66 23.66
CA ARG A 506 -33.40 25.73 22.91
C ARG A 506 -32.95 24.29 23.01
N PHE A 507 -31.78 24.04 23.61
CA PHE A 507 -31.24 22.71 23.77
C PHE A 507 -32.19 21.83 24.62
N VAL A 508 -32.45 20.63 24.10
CA VAL A 508 -33.20 19.56 24.75
C VAL A 508 -32.33 18.32 24.68
N SER A 509 -31.82 17.87 25.83
CA SER A 509 -31.00 16.66 25.85
C SER A 509 -31.84 15.45 25.44
N PRO A 510 -31.32 14.58 24.54
CA PRO A 510 -31.96 13.31 24.21
C PRO A 510 -31.77 12.25 25.29
N ALA A 511 -31.02 12.53 26.39
CA ALA A 511 -30.66 11.54 27.40
C ALA A 511 -31.90 10.80 27.94
N ALA A 512 -32.93 11.54 28.33
CA ALA A 512 -34.18 10.97 28.84
C ALA A 512 -34.87 10.06 27.82
N ALA A 513 -34.99 10.49 26.57
CA ALA A 513 -35.60 9.68 25.51
C ALA A 513 -34.79 8.41 25.21
N ALA A 514 -33.46 8.52 25.20
CA ALA A 514 -32.55 7.41 24.96
C ALA A 514 -32.58 6.36 26.08
N ALA A 515 -32.69 6.80 27.33
CA ALA A 515 -32.63 5.99 28.54
C ALA A 515 -33.93 5.21 28.88
N ALA A 516 -34.89 5.08 27.96
CA ALA A 516 -36.12 4.33 28.25
C ALA A 516 -35.81 2.85 28.61
N GLY A 517 -36.02 2.48 29.87
CA GLY A 517 -35.73 1.13 30.40
C GLY A 517 -34.23 0.80 30.53
N THR A 518 -33.34 1.80 30.52
CA THR A 518 -31.89 1.62 30.63
C THR A 518 -31.21 2.93 31.07
N ARG A 519 -29.88 3.02 30.93
CA ARG A 519 -29.08 4.23 31.14
C ARG A 519 -28.61 4.83 29.83
N ALA A 520 -28.57 6.16 29.75
CA ALA A 520 -27.95 6.88 28.64
C ALA A 520 -27.08 8.04 29.12
N VAL A 521 -26.01 8.29 28.39
CA VAL A 521 -25.07 9.40 28.60
C VAL A 521 -24.99 10.22 27.31
N VAL A 522 -25.14 11.53 27.40
CA VAL A 522 -25.02 12.45 26.27
C VAL A 522 -23.85 13.37 26.52
N VAL A 523 -23.01 13.56 25.51
CA VAL A 523 -21.92 14.54 25.51
C VAL A 523 -22.04 15.41 24.28
N TRP A 524 -21.83 16.70 24.44
CA TRP A 524 -21.66 17.65 23.35
C TRP A 524 -20.52 18.61 23.68
N SER A 525 -19.45 18.55 22.89
CA SER A 525 -18.27 19.39 23.06
C SER A 525 -18.10 20.32 21.87
N GLY A 526 -17.80 21.58 22.16
CA GLY A 526 -17.28 22.56 21.21
C GLY A 526 -16.19 23.41 21.83
N LEU A 527 -15.40 22.85 22.74
CA LEU A 527 -14.31 23.54 23.45
C LEU A 527 -13.19 23.99 22.49
N ARG A 528 -13.09 23.34 21.32
CA ARG A 528 -12.11 23.62 20.26
C ARG A 528 -12.67 24.44 19.10
N ASN A 529 -13.94 24.84 19.18
CA ASN A 529 -14.58 25.57 18.11
C ASN A 529 -13.91 26.95 17.95
N ARG A 530 -13.37 27.23 16.76
CA ARG A 530 -12.75 28.53 16.43
C ARG A 530 -13.78 29.65 16.29
N HIS A 531 -15.05 29.31 16.12
CA HIS A 531 -16.15 30.23 15.86
C HIS A 531 -17.27 30.07 16.91
N GLY A 532 -17.26 30.93 17.93
CA GLY A 532 -18.28 30.94 18.99
C GLY A 532 -17.68 30.81 20.39
N ALA A 533 -18.53 30.80 21.41
CA ALA A 533 -18.10 30.58 22.78
C ALA A 533 -17.80 29.08 23.02
N PRO A 534 -16.73 28.73 23.75
CA PRO A 534 -16.44 27.35 24.10
C PRO A 534 -17.52 26.81 25.04
N PHE A 535 -17.96 25.59 24.78
CA PHE A 535 -18.97 24.92 25.60
C PHE A 535 -18.69 23.42 25.74
N PHE A 536 -19.19 22.84 26.82
CA PHE A 536 -19.24 21.41 27.04
C PHE A 536 -20.53 21.04 27.79
N HIS A 537 -21.29 20.10 27.27
CA HIS A 537 -22.49 19.58 27.92
C HIS A 537 -22.34 18.09 28.20
N LEU A 538 -22.77 17.68 29.40
CA LEU A 538 -22.95 16.29 29.79
C LEU A 538 -24.31 16.11 30.47
N SER A 539 -25.07 15.10 30.07
CA SER A 539 -26.30 14.69 30.78
C SER A 539 -26.38 13.18 30.87
N VAL A 540 -26.90 12.70 32.00
CA VAL A 540 -27.10 11.28 32.28
C VAL A 540 -28.54 11.04 32.69
N ALA A 541 -29.15 10.05 32.07
CA ALA A 541 -30.52 9.65 32.35
C ALA A 541 -30.61 8.15 32.61
N GLN A 542 -31.60 7.78 33.40
CA GLN A 542 -31.93 6.41 33.78
C GLN A 542 -33.45 6.26 33.70
N ASP A 543 -33.91 5.18 33.04
CA ASP A 543 -35.32 4.80 32.96
C ASP A 543 -36.26 5.93 32.50
N GLY A 544 -35.80 6.71 31.51
CA GLY A 544 -36.58 7.80 30.93
C GLY A 544 -36.48 9.14 31.67
N ALA A 545 -35.71 9.24 32.75
CA ALA A 545 -35.57 10.45 33.57
C ALA A 545 -34.11 10.92 33.68
N GLU A 546 -33.87 12.22 33.47
CA GLU A 546 -32.56 12.84 33.72
C GLU A 546 -32.21 12.74 35.21
N GLN A 547 -31.06 12.16 35.51
CA GLN A 547 -30.52 12.02 36.87
C GLN A 547 -29.71 13.25 37.24
N TYR A 548 -28.79 13.64 36.35
CA TYR A 548 -27.96 14.82 36.50
C TYR A 548 -27.46 15.30 35.14
N ALA A 549 -27.15 16.59 35.06
CA ALA A 549 -26.50 17.20 33.91
C ALA A 549 -25.65 18.40 34.33
N PHE A 550 -24.69 18.75 33.49
CA PHE A 550 -24.09 20.07 33.53
C PHE A 550 -23.80 20.60 32.13
N THR A 551 -23.75 21.94 32.04
CA THR A 551 -23.31 22.66 30.86
C THR A 551 -22.33 23.73 31.28
N TYR A 552 -21.11 23.65 30.77
CA TYR A 552 -20.14 24.73 30.75
C TYR A 552 -20.35 25.55 29.47
N GLU A 553 -20.51 26.86 29.59
CA GLU A 553 -20.66 27.79 28.46
C GLU A 553 -20.06 29.16 28.85
N ASP A 554 -19.08 29.62 28.08
CA ASP A 554 -18.44 30.94 28.25
C ASP A 554 -17.96 31.28 29.69
N GLY A 555 -17.52 30.27 30.45
CA GLY A 555 -17.05 30.44 31.83
C GLY A 555 -18.13 30.26 32.90
N GLU A 556 -19.39 30.05 32.52
CA GLU A 556 -20.48 29.71 33.44
C GLU A 556 -20.73 28.21 33.46
N ILE A 557 -21.06 27.67 34.64
CA ILE A 557 -21.46 26.26 34.82
C ILE A 557 -22.91 26.23 35.31
N ARG A 558 -23.78 25.54 34.56
CA ARG A 558 -25.16 25.24 34.95
C ARG A 558 -25.24 23.76 35.31
N ARG A 559 -25.90 23.41 36.41
CA ARG A 559 -25.98 22.03 36.95
C ARG A 559 -27.42 21.64 37.26
N THR A 560 -27.74 20.36 37.05
CA THR A 560 -28.97 19.71 37.51
C THR A 560 -28.62 18.37 38.15
N GLY A 561 -29.37 17.97 39.19
CA GLY A 561 -29.16 16.70 39.89
C GLY A 561 -27.89 16.63 40.74
N GLU A 562 -27.62 15.43 41.27
CA GLU A 562 -26.42 15.13 42.06
C GLU A 562 -25.34 14.54 41.16
N ILE A 563 -24.35 15.35 40.79
CA ILE A 563 -23.26 14.94 39.89
C ILE A 563 -22.21 14.16 40.69
N PRO A 564 -21.79 12.95 40.23
CA PRO A 564 -20.73 12.20 40.88
C PRO A 564 -19.44 13.01 41.00
N GLY A 565 -18.72 12.89 42.12
CA GLY A 565 -17.50 13.67 42.36
C GLY A 565 -16.38 13.44 41.32
N ALA A 566 -16.39 12.28 40.65
CA ALA A 566 -15.51 12.00 39.51
C ALA A 566 -15.76 12.92 38.31
N LEU A 567 -17.01 13.37 38.13
CA LEU A 567 -17.49 14.18 37.01
C LEU A 567 -17.83 15.62 37.41
N ASP A 568 -17.43 16.08 38.60
CA ASP A 568 -17.73 17.45 39.04
C ASP A 568 -17.04 18.48 38.14
N PRO A 569 -17.80 19.36 37.44
CA PRO A 569 -17.22 20.31 36.51
C PRO A 569 -16.27 21.33 37.16
N ASP A 570 -16.35 21.58 38.48
CA ASP A 570 -15.40 22.48 39.18
C ASP A 570 -13.97 21.92 39.20
N ARG A 571 -13.81 20.60 39.01
CA ARG A 571 -12.48 19.95 38.93
C ARG A 571 -11.78 20.21 37.60
N PHE A 572 -12.54 20.58 36.57
CA PHE A 572 -12.05 20.71 35.20
C PHE A 572 -12.06 22.16 34.71
N PHE A 573 -13.05 22.95 35.12
CA PHE A 573 -13.25 24.32 34.65
C PHE A 573 -12.94 25.35 35.75
N GLY A 574 -11.66 25.44 36.14
CA GLY A 574 -11.18 26.39 37.16
C GLY A 574 -10.69 27.75 36.62
N SER A 575 -10.24 27.83 35.37
CA SER A 575 -9.85 29.08 34.69
C SER A 575 -10.09 29.02 33.16
N ARG A 576 -10.41 30.16 32.52
CA ARG A 576 -10.77 30.24 31.08
C ARG A 576 -9.63 29.83 30.13
N ALA A 577 -8.38 29.92 30.58
CA ALA A 577 -7.20 29.56 29.78
C ALA A 577 -6.95 28.03 29.71
N GLU A 578 -7.61 27.23 30.55
CA GLU A 578 -7.39 25.77 30.67
C GLU A 578 -8.46 24.93 29.95
N ALA A 579 -9.46 25.55 29.33
CA ALA A 579 -10.64 24.86 28.78
C ALA A 579 -10.31 23.74 27.76
N THR A 580 -9.24 23.85 26.99
CA THR A 580 -8.81 22.80 26.04
C THR A 580 -8.11 21.63 26.74
N GLY A 581 -7.38 21.87 27.85
CA GLY A 581 -6.80 20.80 28.67
C GLY A 581 -7.84 20.09 29.56
N ALA A 582 -8.93 20.79 29.87
CA ALA A 582 -10.07 20.25 30.62
C ALA A 582 -10.82 19.15 29.84
N GLU A 583 -10.93 19.27 28.51
CA GLU A 583 -11.64 18.30 27.66
C GLU A 583 -11.10 16.89 27.82
N ARG A 584 -9.78 16.74 27.69
CA ARG A 584 -9.11 15.43 27.81
C ARG A 584 -9.40 14.78 29.16
N SER A 585 -9.15 15.52 30.25
CA SER A 585 -9.31 15.03 31.62
C SER A 585 -10.77 14.64 31.91
N LEU A 586 -11.72 15.39 31.33
CA LEU A 586 -13.15 15.13 31.48
C LEU A 586 -13.58 13.87 30.70
N LEU A 587 -13.09 13.68 29.48
CA LEU A 587 -13.34 12.47 28.69
C LEU A 587 -12.71 11.22 29.33
N GLU A 588 -11.54 11.36 29.95
CA GLU A 588 -10.92 10.29 30.77
C GLU A 588 -11.80 9.96 31.99
N ALA A 589 -12.36 10.96 32.66
CA ALA A 589 -13.28 10.74 33.79
C ALA A 589 -14.59 10.06 33.34
N VAL A 590 -15.16 10.45 32.19
CA VAL A 590 -16.34 9.79 31.59
C VAL A 590 -16.01 8.34 31.21
N THR A 591 -14.84 8.10 30.62
CA THR A 591 -14.35 6.75 30.32
C THR A 591 -14.28 5.89 31.57
N ALA A 592 -13.69 6.41 32.66
CA ALA A 592 -13.53 5.68 33.91
C ALA A 592 -14.86 5.41 34.63
N GLU A 593 -15.80 6.37 34.61
CA GLU A 593 -17.10 6.24 35.27
C GLU A 593 -17.99 5.20 34.58
N PHE A 594 -18.01 5.16 33.24
CA PHE A 594 -18.95 4.32 32.49
C PHE A 594 -18.32 3.09 31.83
N GLY A 595 -17.00 3.00 31.77
CA GLY A 595 -16.29 1.91 31.09
C GLY A 595 -16.52 1.90 29.58
N VAL A 596 -16.57 3.09 28.98
CA VAL A 596 -16.96 3.33 27.58
C VAL A 596 -15.77 3.74 26.71
N ARG A 597 -15.86 3.46 25.41
CA ARG A 597 -14.87 3.88 24.41
C ARG A 597 -15.55 4.21 23.09
N LEU A 598 -14.87 4.94 22.20
CA LEU A 598 -15.33 5.17 20.84
C LEU A 598 -14.27 4.73 19.82
N PRO A 599 -14.65 4.01 18.76
CA PRO A 599 -13.70 3.48 17.78
C PRO A 599 -13.20 4.60 16.86
N ARG A 600 -12.01 5.13 17.18
CA ARG A 600 -11.35 6.20 16.43
C ARG A 600 -11.22 5.86 14.96
N HIS A 601 -10.68 4.68 14.64
CA HIS A 601 -10.40 4.27 13.27
C HIS A 601 -11.69 4.10 12.47
N ALA A 602 -12.70 3.45 13.06
CA ALA A 602 -14.01 3.28 12.40
C ALA A 602 -14.71 4.60 12.11
N LEU A 603 -14.62 5.57 13.04
CA LEU A 603 -15.25 6.88 12.90
C LEU A 603 -14.54 7.78 11.87
N LEU A 604 -13.22 7.69 11.78
CA LEU A 604 -12.41 8.56 10.91
C LEU A 604 -12.23 7.98 9.50
N ASN A 605 -11.90 6.68 9.42
CA ASN A 605 -11.46 6.02 8.19
C ASN A 605 -12.42 4.92 7.72
N GLY A 606 -13.28 4.42 8.62
CA GLY A 606 -14.19 3.32 8.35
C GLY A 606 -15.51 3.73 7.70
N ARG A 607 -16.39 2.73 7.56
CA ARG A 607 -17.79 2.91 7.17
C ARG A 607 -18.69 2.36 8.27
N LEU A 608 -19.54 3.21 8.82
CA LEU A 608 -20.50 2.85 9.85
C LEU A 608 -21.92 3.10 9.37
N HIS A 609 -22.87 2.31 9.87
CA HIS A 609 -24.27 2.62 9.68
C HIS A 609 -24.58 4.02 10.21
N THR A 610 -25.51 4.71 9.57
CA THR A 610 -25.94 6.05 9.97
C THR A 610 -27.45 6.14 10.06
N PHE A 611 -27.98 7.08 10.83
CA PHE A 611 -29.39 7.41 10.84
C PHE A 611 -29.59 8.89 11.14
N THR A 612 -30.76 9.43 10.81
CA THR A 612 -31.08 10.83 11.06
C THR A 612 -31.74 10.97 12.42
N THR A 613 -31.12 11.68 13.36
CA THR A 613 -31.70 11.91 14.69
C THR A 613 -32.93 12.81 14.62
N ARG A 614 -33.69 12.88 15.71
CA ARG A 614 -34.57 14.03 15.97
C ARG A 614 -33.74 15.29 16.25
N SER A 615 -34.37 16.46 16.16
CA SER A 615 -33.74 17.72 16.56
C SER A 615 -33.50 17.71 18.07
N TRP A 616 -32.30 18.11 18.48
CA TRP A 616 -31.93 18.35 19.89
C TRP A 616 -32.28 19.79 20.28
N ARG A 617 -32.94 20.54 19.40
CA ARG A 617 -33.53 21.84 19.69
C ARG A 617 -35.03 21.75 19.71
N ARG A 618 -35.64 22.33 20.73
CA ARG A 618 -37.08 22.59 20.70
C ARG A 618 -37.42 23.61 19.60
N PRO A 619 -38.63 23.52 19.01
CA PRO A 619 -39.15 24.56 18.14
C PRO A 619 -39.15 25.95 18.81
N PRO A 620 -39.08 27.04 18.01
CA PRO A 620 -39.26 28.39 18.53
C PRO A 620 -40.63 28.54 19.19
N ARG A 621 -40.69 29.27 20.31
CA ARG A 621 -41.95 29.65 20.96
C ARG A 621 -42.41 31.02 20.46
N ASP A 622 -43.68 31.35 20.71
CA ASP A 622 -44.23 32.67 20.43
C ASP A 622 -43.33 33.78 21.01
N GLY A 623 -42.88 34.68 20.14
CA GLY A 623 -41.98 35.78 20.49
C GLY A 623 -40.47 35.50 20.31
N GLU A 624 -40.07 34.28 19.96
CA GLU A 624 -38.66 33.97 19.68
C GLU A 624 -38.33 34.13 18.19
N VAL A 625 -37.19 34.78 17.90
CA VAL A 625 -36.69 34.97 16.53
C VAL A 625 -36.12 33.65 15.98
N TYR A 626 -36.35 33.37 14.69
CA TYR A 626 -35.74 32.26 13.97
C TYR A 626 -35.53 32.61 12.50
N THR A 627 -34.57 31.94 11.88
CA THR A 627 -34.25 32.05 10.45
C THR A 627 -34.51 30.72 9.76
N VAL A 628 -35.09 30.78 8.56
CA VAL A 628 -35.21 29.68 7.59
C VAL A 628 -34.65 30.18 6.27
N ILE A 629 -33.73 29.44 5.67
CA ILE A 629 -33.14 29.72 4.36
C ILE A 629 -33.54 28.59 3.43
N THR A 630 -34.20 28.92 2.32
CA THR A 630 -34.56 27.94 1.28
C THR A 630 -33.74 28.23 0.03
N LEU A 631 -32.97 27.24 -0.43
CA LEU A 631 -32.22 27.28 -1.68
C LEU A 631 -33.12 26.72 -2.80
N SER A 632 -33.37 27.55 -3.81
CA SER A 632 -34.19 27.25 -4.99
C SER A 632 -33.41 26.51 -6.07
#